data_AF-A0A149RPC1-F1
#
_entry.id   AF-A0A149RPC1-F1
#
_cell.length_a   1.000
_cell.length_b   1.000
_cell.length_c   1.000
_cell.angle_alpha   90.00
_cell.angle_beta   90.00
_cell.angle_gamma   90.00
#
_symmetry.space_group_name_H-M   'P 1'
#
loop_
_entity.id
_entity.type
_entity.pdbx_description
1 polymer ?
#
loop_
_entity_poly.entity_id
_entity_poly.type
_entity_poly.pdbx_seq_one_letter_code
_entity_poly.pdbx_strand_id
1 'polypeptide(L)'
;MARTVTEKADILPLLAEVFREHGYEGASLSLISQATGLGKGSLYHFFPKGKEEMMTAVLASIDHWFETEIFQPLLTSAAPAAAIDAMFVAVRLYFASGQRVCLVGLLGLSDSRDKFAEAIRDYFARWVQALTTALQRTNQTEQVAREQAEQIVAGIQGAIVLARALGRPDVFDRVLDEMKGRQPGKSGG
;
A
#
# COMPACT_ATOMS: atom_id res chain seq x y z
N MET A 1 7.21 28.04 4.53
CA MET A 1 5.94 28.42 5.17
C MET A 1 5.44 27.21 5.93
N ALA A 2 5.14 27.34 7.23
CA ALA A 2 4.62 26.24 8.03
C ALA A 2 3.24 25.84 7.47
N ARG A 3 3.05 24.57 7.12
CA ARG A 3 1.75 24.05 6.69
C ARG A 3 0.80 24.14 7.89
N THR A 4 -0.25 24.94 7.77
CA THR A 4 -1.27 25.05 8.82
C THR A 4 -2.03 23.73 8.89
N VAL A 5 -1.83 22.98 9.97
CA VAL A 5 -2.61 21.77 10.25
C VAL A 5 -3.97 22.21 10.78
N THR A 6 -5.03 21.95 10.02
CA THR A 6 -6.39 22.31 10.39
C THR A 6 -7.23 21.09 10.78
N GLU A 7 -6.98 19.93 10.17
CA GLU A 7 -7.78 18.72 10.39
C GLU A 7 -6.93 17.46 10.50
N LYS A 8 -7.52 16.35 11.01
CA LYS A 8 -6.84 15.05 11.11
C LYS A 8 -6.25 14.60 9.77
N ALA A 9 -6.96 14.86 8.68
CA ALA A 9 -6.54 14.44 7.33
C ALA A 9 -5.19 15.06 6.90
N ASP A 10 -4.87 16.27 7.36
CA ASP A 10 -3.63 16.97 6.98
C ASP A 10 -2.36 16.29 7.49
N ILE A 11 -2.48 15.56 8.60
CA ILE A 11 -1.34 14.93 9.28
C ILE A 11 -1.21 13.44 9.00
N LEU A 12 -2.23 12.78 8.43
CA LEU A 12 -2.15 11.35 8.10
C LEU A 12 -0.98 10.98 7.19
N PRO A 13 -0.64 11.75 6.13
CA PRO A 13 0.53 11.45 5.32
C PRO A 13 1.84 11.50 6.11
N LEU A 14 1.98 12.46 7.03
CA LEU A 14 3.17 12.60 7.87
C LEU A 14 3.27 11.46 8.88
N LEU A 15 2.15 11.08 9.50
CA LEU A 15 2.08 9.90 10.38
C LEU A 15 2.45 8.63 9.62
N ALA A 16 1.94 8.46 8.39
CA ALA A 16 2.24 7.31 7.55
C ALA A 16 3.75 7.19 7.27
N GLU A 17 4.45 8.29 6.97
CA GLU A 17 5.90 8.24 6.76
C GLU A 17 6.66 7.88 8.05
N VAL A 18 6.30 8.44 9.20
CA VAL A 18 6.92 8.07 10.50
C VAL A 18 6.73 6.59 10.77
N PHE A 19 5.53 6.05 10.53
CA PHE A 19 5.26 4.63 10.73
C PHE A 19 5.96 3.73 9.70
N ARG A 20 6.14 4.18 8.46
CA ARG A 20 6.94 3.44 7.46
C ARG A 20 8.41 3.38 7.84
N GLU A 21 8.95 4.45 8.41
CA GLU A 21 10.37 4.55 8.77
C GLU A 21 10.69 3.79 10.06
N HIS A 22 9.84 3.89 11.07
CA HIS A 22 10.13 3.39 12.42
C HIS A 22 9.28 2.20 12.85
N GLY A 23 8.30 1.77 12.03
CA GLY A 23 7.29 0.80 12.43
C GLY A 23 6.36 1.33 13.52
N TYR A 24 5.34 0.54 13.88
CA TYR A 24 4.39 0.93 14.92
C TYR A 24 5.07 1.10 16.28
N GLU A 25 5.90 0.14 16.71
CA GLU A 25 6.49 0.17 18.03
C GLU A 25 7.56 1.27 18.17
N GLY A 26 8.39 1.47 17.14
CA GLY A 26 9.45 2.48 17.13
C GLY A 26 8.97 3.93 16.93
N ALA A 27 7.77 4.14 16.40
CA ALA A 27 7.19 5.47 16.21
C ALA A 27 6.79 6.11 17.56
N SER A 28 7.74 6.79 18.21
CA SER A 28 7.48 7.52 19.45
C SER A 28 6.65 8.79 19.20
N LEU A 29 5.91 9.25 20.22
CA LEU A 29 5.19 10.54 20.16
C LEU A 29 6.15 11.73 19.91
N SER A 30 7.43 11.60 20.26
CA SER A 30 8.43 12.64 19.97
C SER A 30 8.74 12.71 18.47
N LEU A 31 8.93 11.55 17.82
CA LEU A 31 9.15 11.49 16.37
C LEU A 31 7.92 12.00 15.61
N ILE A 32 6.72 11.61 16.07
CA ILE A 32 5.46 12.08 15.49
C ILE A 32 5.32 13.60 15.66
N SER A 33 5.61 14.14 16.84
CA SER A 33 5.57 15.58 17.11
C SER A 33 6.55 16.34 16.22
N GLN A 34 7.76 15.82 16.04
CA GLN A 34 8.77 16.39 15.14
C GLN A 34 8.32 16.40 13.69
N ALA A 35 7.77 15.28 13.20
CA ALA A 35 7.32 15.16 11.81
C ALA A 35 6.08 16.01 11.51
N THR A 36 5.15 16.13 12.47
CA THR A 36 3.89 16.87 12.30
C THR A 36 3.99 18.34 12.66
N GLY A 37 5.00 18.75 13.44
CA GLY A 37 5.11 20.06 14.05
C GLY A 37 4.10 20.30 15.20
N LEU A 38 3.30 19.29 15.56
CA LEU A 38 2.29 19.40 16.61
C LEU A 38 2.87 19.07 17.97
N GLY A 39 2.49 19.84 18.98
CA GLY A 39 2.77 19.49 20.38
C GLY A 39 1.97 18.27 20.84
N LYS A 40 2.42 17.60 21.90
CA LYS A 40 1.75 16.42 22.48
C LYS A 40 0.26 16.67 22.79
N GLY A 41 -0.07 17.83 23.35
CA GLY A 41 -1.46 18.19 23.66
C GLY A 41 -2.37 18.23 22.43
N SER A 42 -1.89 18.81 21.32
CA SER A 42 -2.62 18.84 20.05
C SER A 42 -2.79 17.44 19.46
N LEU A 43 -1.75 16.60 19.54
CA LEU A 43 -1.83 15.21 19.09
C LEU A 43 -2.86 14.41 19.88
N TYR A 44 -2.95 14.57 21.21
CA TYR A 44 -3.97 13.93 22.03
C TYR A 44 -5.37 14.53 21.83
N HIS A 45 -5.48 15.81 21.47
CA HIS A 45 -6.75 16.39 21.07
C HIS A 45 -7.29 15.74 19.78
N PHE A 46 -6.42 15.56 18.78
CA PHE A 46 -6.80 14.88 17.54
C PHE A 46 -6.96 13.36 17.72
N PHE A 47 -6.11 12.72 18.52
CA PHE A 47 -6.14 11.27 18.72
C PHE A 47 -6.15 10.96 20.22
N PRO A 48 -7.31 11.05 20.89
CA PRO A 48 -7.42 10.80 22.32
C PRO A 48 -6.95 9.41 22.74
N LYS A 49 -7.08 8.40 21.85
CA LYS A 49 -6.59 7.04 22.09
C LYS A 49 -5.11 6.85 21.68
N GLY A 50 -4.43 7.94 21.33
CA GLY A 50 -2.98 7.97 21.10
C GLY A 50 -2.53 7.25 19.82
N LYS A 51 -1.35 6.61 19.89
CA LYS A 51 -0.63 6.04 18.75
C LYS A 51 -1.45 4.97 18.00
N GLU A 52 -2.27 4.20 18.71
CA GLU A 52 -3.12 3.18 18.09
C GLU A 52 -4.17 3.82 17.17
N GLU A 53 -4.86 4.87 17.63
CA GLU A 53 -5.83 5.60 16.81
C GLU A 53 -5.16 6.32 15.63
N MET A 54 -3.94 6.84 15.83
CA MET A 54 -3.14 7.39 14.74
C MET A 54 -2.84 6.33 13.67
N MET A 55 -2.40 5.13 14.07
CA MET A 55 -2.14 4.03 13.15
C MET A 55 -3.43 3.59 12.44
N THR A 56 -4.52 3.40 13.17
CA THR A 56 -5.82 3.02 12.60
C THR A 56 -6.32 4.05 11.60
N ALA A 57 -6.17 5.34 11.88
CA ALA A 57 -6.54 6.40 10.94
C ALA A 57 -5.65 6.40 9.68
N VAL A 58 -4.35 6.12 9.83
CA VAL A 58 -3.45 5.93 8.69
C VAL A 58 -3.85 4.71 7.86
N LEU A 59 -4.15 3.57 8.49
CA LEU A 59 -4.61 2.37 7.79
C LEU A 59 -5.93 2.61 7.03
N ALA A 60 -6.88 3.33 7.63
CA ALA A 60 -8.12 3.72 6.95
C ALA A 60 -7.86 4.66 5.75
N SER A 61 -6.90 5.58 5.87
CA SER A 61 -6.51 6.44 4.74
C SER A 61 -5.83 5.65 3.61
N ILE A 62 -5.01 4.65 3.95
CA ILE A 62 -4.42 3.72 2.97
C ILE A 62 -5.52 2.91 2.30
N ASP A 63 -6.45 2.36 3.07
CA ASP A 63 -7.57 1.57 2.54
C ASP A 63 -8.42 2.38 1.57
N HIS A 64 -8.76 3.62 1.92
CA HIS A 64 -9.53 4.51 1.05
C HIS A 64 -8.81 4.82 -0.27
N TRP A 65 -7.51 5.06 -0.22
CA TRP A 65 -6.70 5.27 -1.42
C TRP A 65 -6.64 4.01 -2.29
N PHE A 66 -6.39 2.84 -1.70
CA PHE A 66 -6.36 1.57 -2.44
C PHE A 66 -7.73 1.21 -3.01
N GLU A 67 -8.81 1.47 -2.29
CA GLU A 67 -10.16 1.26 -2.81
C GLU A 67 -10.39 2.10 -4.07
N THR A 68 -10.05 3.39 -4.02
CA THR A 68 -10.31 4.34 -5.12
C THR A 68 -9.39 4.12 -6.31
N GLU A 69 -8.09 3.93 -6.08
CA GLU A 69 -7.07 3.92 -7.13
C GLU A 69 -6.76 2.52 -7.65
N ILE A 70 -7.05 1.47 -6.87
CA ILE A 70 -6.68 0.09 -7.19
C ILE A 70 -7.90 -0.82 -7.28
N PHE A 71 -8.66 -1.00 -6.19
CA PHE A 71 -9.68 -2.04 -6.13
C PHE A 71 -10.89 -1.73 -7.03
N GLN A 72 -11.49 -0.53 -6.91
CA GLN A 72 -12.64 -0.16 -7.73
C GLN A 72 -12.33 -0.17 -9.24
N PRO A 73 -11.20 0.39 -9.73
CA PRO A 73 -10.85 0.32 -11.14
C PRO A 73 -10.69 -1.11 -11.65
N LEU A 74 -10.06 -2.01 -10.89
CA LEU A 74 -9.90 -3.42 -11.24
C LEU A 74 -11.25 -4.15 -11.32
N LEU A 75 -12.16 -3.85 -10.39
CA LEU A 75 -13.48 -4.48 -10.33
C LEU A 75 -14.42 -4.00 -11.43
N THR A 76 -14.44 -2.70 -11.72
CA THR A 76 -15.55 -2.06 -12.47
C THR A 76 -15.19 -1.61 -13.88
N SER A 77 -13.91 -1.39 -14.21
CA SER A 77 -13.50 -0.87 -15.53
C SER A 77 -14.01 -1.75 -16.67
N ALA A 78 -14.53 -1.15 -17.73
CA ALA A 78 -14.93 -1.87 -18.94
C ALA A 78 -13.73 -2.45 -19.72
N ALA A 79 -12.52 -1.98 -19.46
CA ALA A 79 -11.28 -2.43 -20.09
C ALA A 79 -10.36 -3.07 -19.01
N PRO A 80 -10.54 -4.36 -18.68
CA PRO A 80 -9.84 -5.01 -17.56
C PRO A 80 -8.30 -5.01 -17.73
N ALA A 81 -7.79 -5.28 -18.93
CA ALA A 81 -6.34 -5.23 -19.19
C ALA A 81 -5.75 -3.82 -18.96
N ALA A 82 -6.47 -2.78 -19.37
CA ALA A 82 -6.05 -1.39 -19.14
C ALA A 82 -6.11 -1.02 -17.64
N ALA A 83 -7.08 -1.55 -16.89
CA ALA A 83 -7.16 -1.35 -15.44
C ALA A 83 -6.00 -2.00 -14.69
N ILE A 84 -5.57 -3.20 -15.12
CA ILE A 84 -4.39 -3.85 -14.55
C ILE A 84 -3.12 -3.07 -14.87
N ASP A 85 -2.99 -2.56 -16.10
CA ASP A 85 -1.89 -1.67 -16.49
C ASP A 85 -1.86 -0.39 -15.63
N ALA A 86 -3.03 0.22 -15.37
CA ALA A 86 -3.18 1.38 -14.50
C ALA A 86 -2.82 1.07 -13.04
N MET A 87 -3.19 -0.11 -12.51
CA MET A 87 -2.78 -0.56 -11.17
C MET A 87 -1.26 -0.55 -11.03
N PHE A 88 -0.51 -1.09 -12.00
CA PHE A 88 0.96 -1.08 -11.93
C PHE A 88 1.52 0.34 -11.88
N VAL A 89 0.94 1.29 -12.62
CA VAL A 89 1.33 2.71 -12.57
C VAL A 89 1.02 3.31 -11.19
N ALA A 90 -0.19 3.09 -10.67
CA ALA A 90 -0.60 3.61 -9.36
C ALA A 90 0.28 3.05 -8.22
N VAL A 91 0.59 1.76 -8.25
CA VAL A 91 1.49 1.09 -7.31
C VAL A 91 2.91 1.69 -7.38
N ARG A 92 3.45 1.97 -8.58
CA ARG A 92 4.75 2.65 -8.73
C ARG A 92 4.77 4.00 -8.06
N LEU A 93 3.73 4.80 -8.28
CA LEU A 93 3.60 6.13 -7.68
C LEU A 93 3.46 6.04 -6.15
N TYR A 94 2.58 5.17 -5.66
CA TYR A 94 2.33 5.02 -4.23
C TYR A 94 3.59 4.60 -3.46
N PHE A 95 4.31 3.60 -3.95
CA PHE A 95 5.55 3.11 -3.33
C PHE A 95 6.81 3.90 -3.72
N ALA A 96 6.66 5.01 -4.45
CA ALA A 96 7.78 5.85 -4.91
C ALA A 96 8.89 5.01 -5.57
N SER A 97 8.51 4.13 -6.49
CA SER A 97 9.43 3.20 -7.18
C SER A 97 10.28 2.35 -6.20
N GLY A 98 9.63 1.80 -5.16
CA GLY A 98 10.27 0.96 -4.14
C GLY A 98 11.03 1.71 -3.05
N GLN A 99 11.03 3.05 -3.07
CA GLN A 99 11.66 3.86 -2.01
C GLN A 99 10.81 3.92 -0.72
N ARG A 100 9.50 3.71 -0.84
CA ARG A 100 8.62 3.54 0.33
C ARG A 100 8.34 2.07 0.59
N VAL A 101 8.49 1.67 1.85
CA VAL A 101 8.08 0.35 2.29
C VAL A 101 6.55 0.24 2.34
N CYS A 102 6.04 -0.97 2.14
CA CYS A 102 4.63 -1.25 2.36
C CYS A 102 4.33 -1.27 3.86
N LEU A 103 3.61 -0.25 4.36
CA LEU A 103 3.29 -0.14 5.78
C LEU A 103 2.42 -1.32 6.26
N VAL A 104 1.42 -1.73 5.45
CA VAL A 104 0.56 -2.87 5.80
C VAL A 104 1.36 -4.18 5.81
N GLY A 105 2.28 -4.35 4.84
CA GLY A 105 3.21 -5.48 4.79
C GLY A 105 4.17 -5.49 5.98
N LEU A 106 4.72 -4.34 6.37
CA LEU A 106 5.57 -4.18 7.54
C LEU A 106 4.83 -4.58 8.83
N LEU A 107 3.59 -4.13 9.00
CA LEU A 107 2.77 -4.52 10.15
C LEU A 107 2.50 -6.03 10.18
N GLY A 108 2.22 -6.62 9.02
CA GLY A 108 1.98 -8.06 8.87
C GLY A 108 3.14 -8.95 9.30
N LEU A 109 4.36 -8.41 9.36
CA LEU A 109 5.59 -9.09 9.78
C LEU A 109 6.06 -8.69 11.19
N SER A 110 5.36 -7.77 11.86
CA SER A 110 5.76 -7.22 13.15
C SER A 110 5.05 -7.88 14.33
N ASP A 111 5.59 -7.70 15.53
CA ASP A 111 4.93 -8.12 16.79
C ASP A 111 3.58 -7.40 17.03
N SER A 112 3.34 -6.29 16.33
CA SER A 112 2.08 -5.55 16.39
C SER A 112 1.00 -6.06 15.42
N ARG A 113 1.29 -7.13 14.66
CA ARG A 113 0.38 -7.73 13.68
C ARG A 113 -1.01 -7.98 14.26
N ASP A 114 -1.09 -8.62 15.41
CA ASP A 114 -2.37 -9.07 15.97
C ASP A 114 -3.28 -7.90 16.38
N LYS A 115 -2.70 -6.73 16.70
CA LYS A 115 -3.45 -5.49 16.98
C LYS A 115 -4.20 -4.97 15.75
N PHE A 116 -3.70 -5.26 14.55
CA PHE A 116 -4.23 -4.74 13.28
C PHE A 116 -4.58 -5.86 12.29
N ALA A 117 -4.78 -7.09 12.78
CA ALA A 117 -4.88 -8.28 11.95
C ALA A 117 -6.02 -8.23 10.92
N GLU A 118 -7.15 -7.62 11.29
CA GLU A 118 -8.29 -7.42 10.39
C GLU A 118 -7.93 -6.51 9.22
N ALA A 119 -7.44 -5.30 9.49
CA ALA A 119 -7.03 -4.36 8.44
C ALA A 119 -5.94 -4.94 7.52
N ILE A 120 -4.98 -5.69 8.08
CA ILE A 120 -3.92 -6.34 7.29
C ILE A 120 -4.51 -7.41 6.37
N ARG A 121 -5.34 -8.30 6.91
CA ARG A 121 -5.96 -9.39 6.13
C ARG A 121 -6.86 -8.82 5.04
N ASP A 122 -7.70 -7.85 5.37
CA ASP A 122 -8.67 -7.28 4.46
C ASP A 122 -7.99 -6.55 3.30
N TYR A 123 -6.91 -5.80 3.58
CA TYR A 123 -6.08 -5.15 2.57
C TYR A 123 -5.56 -6.15 1.52
N PHE A 124 -4.89 -7.23 1.95
CA PHE A 124 -4.31 -8.20 1.02
C PHE A 124 -5.38 -9.05 0.33
N ALA A 125 -6.43 -9.46 1.05
CA ALA A 125 -7.52 -10.25 0.49
C ALA A 125 -8.29 -9.48 -0.59
N ARG A 126 -8.61 -8.20 -0.35
CA ARG A 126 -9.28 -7.34 -1.34
C ARG A 126 -8.41 -7.09 -2.55
N TRP A 127 -7.11 -6.90 -2.37
CA TRP A 127 -6.20 -6.72 -3.50
C TRP A 127 -6.15 -7.96 -4.40
N VAL A 128 -5.93 -9.14 -3.80
CA VAL A 128 -5.92 -10.40 -4.54
C VAL A 128 -7.28 -10.63 -5.23
N GLN A 129 -8.39 -10.39 -4.53
CA GLN A 129 -9.72 -10.58 -5.09
C GLN A 129 -10.00 -9.64 -6.26
N ALA A 130 -9.73 -8.34 -6.12
CA ALA A 130 -9.96 -7.36 -7.17
C ALA A 130 -9.13 -7.66 -8.43
N LEU A 131 -7.87 -8.05 -8.24
CA LEU A 131 -6.99 -8.43 -9.34
C LEU A 131 -7.43 -9.75 -9.99
N THR A 132 -7.88 -10.74 -9.20
CA THR A 132 -8.46 -11.98 -9.71
C THR A 132 -9.66 -11.68 -10.60
N THR A 133 -10.59 -10.84 -10.15
CA THR A 133 -11.77 -10.45 -10.93
C THR A 133 -11.39 -9.74 -12.23
N ALA A 134 -10.39 -8.85 -12.21
CA ALA A 134 -9.91 -8.21 -13.43
C ALA A 134 -9.30 -9.22 -14.43
N LEU A 135 -8.48 -10.16 -13.94
CA LEU A 135 -7.82 -11.20 -14.74
C LEU A 135 -8.81 -12.21 -15.32
N GLN A 136 -9.85 -12.61 -14.57
CA GLN A 136 -10.93 -13.47 -15.10
C GLN A 136 -11.61 -12.82 -16.31
N ARG A 137 -11.82 -11.49 -16.25
CA ARG A 137 -12.43 -10.70 -17.33
C ARG A 137 -11.50 -10.53 -18.54
N THR A 138 -10.27 -11.03 -18.49
CA THR A 138 -9.39 -11.19 -19.66
C THR A 138 -9.39 -12.61 -20.22
N ASN A 139 -10.48 -13.37 -20.05
CA ASN A 139 -10.67 -14.75 -20.49
C ASN A 139 -9.80 -15.80 -19.78
N GLN A 140 -9.44 -15.56 -18.52
CA GLN A 140 -8.78 -16.57 -17.68
C GLN A 140 -9.78 -17.33 -16.83
N THR A 141 -9.44 -18.58 -16.48
CA THR A 141 -10.20 -19.32 -15.46
C THR A 141 -9.97 -18.69 -14.08
N GLU A 142 -10.92 -18.87 -13.15
CA GLU A 142 -10.80 -18.37 -11.79
C GLU A 142 -9.51 -18.81 -11.10
N GLN A 143 -9.18 -20.10 -11.21
CA GLN A 143 -7.99 -20.65 -10.57
C GLN A 143 -6.71 -19.98 -11.10
N VAL A 144 -6.54 -19.89 -12.42
CA VAL A 144 -5.35 -19.27 -13.04
C VAL A 144 -5.28 -17.79 -12.69
N ALA A 145 -6.41 -17.09 -12.75
CA ALA A 145 -6.49 -15.67 -12.40
C ALA A 145 -6.09 -15.42 -10.94
N ARG A 146 -6.53 -16.28 -10.01
CA ARG A 146 -6.21 -16.17 -8.59
C ARG A 146 -4.74 -16.45 -8.31
N GLU A 147 -4.20 -17.54 -8.85
CA GLU A 147 -2.78 -17.87 -8.72
C GLU A 147 -1.90 -16.74 -9.27
N GLN A 148 -2.28 -16.17 -10.43
CA GLN A 148 -1.58 -15.03 -11.00
C GLN A 148 -1.73 -13.77 -10.15
N ALA A 149 -2.91 -13.49 -9.57
CA ALA A 149 -3.11 -12.36 -8.69
C ALA A 149 -2.24 -12.44 -7.44
N GLU A 150 -2.20 -13.62 -6.80
CA GLU A 150 -1.34 -13.90 -5.65
C GLU A 150 0.14 -13.70 -6.01
N GLN A 151 0.59 -14.20 -7.17
CA GLN A 151 1.96 -13.99 -7.66
C GLN A 151 2.29 -12.51 -7.91
N ILE A 152 1.37 -11.73 -8.48
CA ILE A 152 1.60 -10.31 -8.73
C ILE A 152 1.71 -9.54 -7.41
N VAL A 153 0.79 -9.76 -6.46
CA VAL A 153 0.83 -9.09 -5.15
C VAL A 153 2.09 -9.48 -4.39
N ALA A 154 2.44 -10.77 -4.36
CA ALA A 154 3.68 -11.25 -3.77
C ALA A 154 4.92 -10.65 -4.45
N GLY A 155 4.93 -10.56 -5.78
CA GLY A 155 5.99 -9.96 -6.57
C GLY A 155 6.20 -8.47 -6.27
N ILE A 156 5.12 -7.70 -6.13
CA ILE A 156 5.18 -6.29 -5.71
C ILE A 156 5.79 -6.17 -4.31
N GLN A 157 5.34 -6.97 -3.34
CA GLN A 157 5.87 -6.92 -1.97
C GLN A 157 7.35 -7.32 -1.94
N GLY A 158 7.73 -8.39 -2.66
CA GLY A 158 9.12 -8.83 -2.76
C GLY A 158 10.02 -7.80 -3.46
N ALA A 159 9.51 -7.13 -4.49
CA ALA A 159 10.24 -6.07 -5.20
C ALA A 159 10.55 -4.88 -4.29
N ILE A 160 9.61 -4.48 -3.42
CA ILE A 160 9.83 -3.43 -2.40
C ILE A 160 10.96 -3.84 -1.46
N VAL A 161 10.92 -5.08 -0.95
CA VAL A 161 11.95 -5.61 -0.05
C VAL A 161 13.33 -5.61 -0.72
N LEU A 162 13.42 -6.14 -1.95
CA LEU A 162 14.68 -6.18 -2.70
C LEU A 162 15.22 -4.78 -3.01
N ALA A 163 14.38 -3.87 -3.50
CA ALA A 163 14.80 -2.50 -3.79
C ALA A 163 15.34 -1.79 -2.55
N ARG A 164 14.67 -1.97 -1.40
CA ARG A 164 15.10 -1.39 -0.13
C ARG A 164 16.39 -2.02 0.40
N ALA A 165 16.48 -3.34 0.40
CA ALA A 165 17.64 -4.08 0.90
C ALA A 165 18.91 -3.82 0.09
N LEU A 166 18.77 -3.65 -1.23
CA LEU A 166 19.88 -3.37 -2.13
C LEU A 166 20.19 -1.88 -2.28
N GLY A 167 19.31 -0.99 -1.80
CA GLY A 167 19.43 0.46 -2.07
C GLY A 167 19.28 0.79 -3.55
N ARG A 168 18.48 0.01 -4.29
CA ARG A 168 18.35 0.05 -5.75
C ARG A 168 16.88 0.16 -6.16
N PRO A 169 16.32 1.39 -6.24
CA PRO A 169 14.92 1.62 -6.65
C PRO A 169 14.57 1.02 -8.02
N ASP A 170 15.52 1.00 -8.96
CA ASP A 170 15.34 0.42 -10.30
C ASP A 170 14.99 -1.07 -10.30
N VAL A 171 15.33 -1.80 -9.23
CA VAL A 171 14.94 -3.21 -9.07
C VAL A 171 13.42 -3.33 -9.02
N PHE A 172 12.75 -2.40 -8.35
CA PHE A 172 11.30 -2.39 -8.25
C PHE A 172 10.65 -2.23 -9.63
N ASP A 173 11.08 -1.23 -10.39
CA ASP A 173 10.51 -0.94 -11.70
C ASP A 173 10.68 -2.11 -12.67
N ARG A 174 11.88 -2.70 -12.70
CA ARG A 174 12.19 -3.86 -13.53
C ARG A 174 11.32 -5.08 -13.22
N VAL A 175 11.14 -5.40 -11.94
CA VAL A 175 10.28 -6.53 -11.53
C VAL A 175 8.83 -6.27 -11.94
N LEU A 176 8.33 -5.04 -11.82
CA LEU A 176 6.99 -4.68 -12.28
C LEU A 176 6.85 -4.75 -13.80
N ASP A 177 7.85 -4.33 -14.57
CA ASP A 177 7.85 -4.45 -16.04
C ASP A 177 7.82 -5.92 -16.49
N GLU A 178 8.59 -6.79 -15.82
CA GLU A 178 8.58 -8.23 -16.08
C GLU A 178 7.20 -8.85 -15.80
N MET A 179 6.56 -8.48 -14.69
CA MET A 179 5.20 -8.95 -14.36
C MET A 179 4.17 -8.48 -15.41
N LYS A 180 4.30 -7.24 -15.87
CA LYS A 180 3.44 -6.67 -16.93
C LYS A 180 3.63 -7.41 -18.26
N GLY A 181 4.87 -7.75 -18.61
CA GLY A 181 5.21 -8.47 -19.85
C GLY A 181 4.72 -9.93 -19.88
N ARG A 182 4.57 -10.57 -18.72
CA ARG A 182 4.10 -11.97 -18.61
C ARG A 182 2.58 -12.14 -18.68
N GLN A 183 1.80 -11.06 -18.83
CA GLN A 183 0.35 -11.19 -18.95
C GLN A 183 -0.06 -11.96 -20.22
N PRO A 184 -0.90 -13.01 -20.10
CA PRO A 184 -1.36 -13.79 -21.25
C PRO A 184 -2.19 -12.87 -22.15
N GLY A 185 -1.66 -12.57 -23.32
CA GLY A 185 -2.17 -11.56 -24.26
C GLY A 185 -1.08 -10.69 -24.90
N LYS A 186 0.14 -10.66 -24.35
CA LYS A 186 1.30 -9.94 -24.93
C LYS A 186 2.46 -10.85 -25.37
N SER A 187 2.28 -12.17 -25.34
CA SER A 187 3.26 -13.12 -25.87
C SER A 187 3.20 -13.19 -27.40
N GLY A 188 4.11 -12.48 -28.07
CA GLY A 188 4.50 -12.76 -29.46
C GLY A 188 4.18 -11.65 -30.46
N GLY A 189 5.13 -10.73 -30.63
CA GLY A 189 5.38 -9.99 -31.87
C GLY A 189 6.84 -10.19 -32.26
#